data_AF-A0A7V4H9D7-F1
#
_entry.id   AF-A0A7V4H9D7-F1
#
_cell.length_a   1.000
_cell.length_b   1.000
_cell.length_c   1.000
_cell.angle_alpha   90.00
_cell.angle_beta   90.00
_cell.angle_gamma   90.00
#
_symmetry.space_group_name_H-M   'P 1'
#
loop_
_entity.id
_entity.type
_entity.pdbx_description
1 polymer ?
#
loop_
_entity_poly.entity_id
_entity_poly.type
_entity_poly.pdbx_seq_one_letter_code
_entity_poly.pdbx_strand_id
1 'polypeptide(L)' 'MAKTQSFADKVAKAAMQHGKKCQVCGAIKQPLLFVVSEPSKHGSIRFSHRRVQVCKCNEKEIYG' A
#
# COMPACT_ATOMS: atom_id res chain seq x y z
N MET A 1 -17.11 22.91 -16.64
CA MET A 1 -16.22 22.97 -17.82
C MET A 1 -15.04 22.05 -17.59
N ALA A 2 -14.95 20.93 -18.32
CA ALA A 2 -13.77 20.07 -18.28
C ALA A 2 -12.66 20.76 -19.08
N LYS A 3 -11.54 21.11 -18.43
CA LYS A 3 -10.36 21.63 -19.13
C LYS A 3 -9.90 20.57 -20.15
N THR A 4 -9.70 20.97 -21.40
CA THR A 4 -9.17 20.09 -22.45
C THR A 4 -7.78 19.61 -22.03
N GLN A 5 -7.64 18.34 -21.64
CA GLN A 5 -6.35 17.76 -21.25
C GLN A 5 -5.64 17.25 -22.49
N SER A 6 -4.43 17.73 -22.73
CA SER A 6 -3.56 17.19 -23.78
C SER A 6 -3.09 15.77 -23.40
N PHE A 7 -2.59 15.03 -24.39
CA PHE A 7 -1.94 13.74 -24.12
C PHE A 7 -0.76 13.91 -23.15
N ALA A 8 0.02 14.98 -23.29
CA ALA A 8 1.13 15.30 -22.39
C ALA A 8 0.66 15.49 -20.94
N ASP A 9 -0.48 16.17 -20.72
CA ASP A 9 -1.05 16.34 -19.38
C ASP A 9 -1.46 15.00 -18.75
N LYS A 10 -1.99 14.09 -19.56
CA LYS A 10 -2.39 12.75 -19.11
C LYS A 10 -1.17 11.89 -18.76
N VAL A 11 -0.11 11.94 -19.58
CA VAL A 11 1.14 11.24 -19.32
C VAL A 11 1.81 11.78 -18.06
N ALA A 12 1.89 13.11 -17.90
CA ALA A 12 2.45 13.75 -16.71
C ALA A 12 1.70 13.33 -15.45
N LYS A 13 0.36 13.29 -15.50
CA LYS A 13 -0.47 12.85 -14.38
C LYS A 13 -0.30 11.35 -14.07
N ALA A 14 -0.17 10.50 -15.09
CA ALA A 14 0.07 9.07 -14.89
C ALA A 14 1.47 8.79 -14.32
N ALA A 15 2.46 9.61 -14.67
CA ALA A 15 3.82 9.54 -14.13
C ALA A 15 3.94 10.08 -12.70
N MET A 16 2.93 10.80 -12.20
CA MET A 16 2.92 11.26 -10.81
C MET A 16 2.82 10.06 -9.87
N GLN A 17 3.86 9.91 -9.08
CA GLN A 17 3.93 8.92 -8.02
C GLN A 17 2.90 9.23 -6.92
N HIS A 18 1.83 8.43 -6.87
CA HIS A 18 0.78 8.55 -5.88
C HIS A 18 1.08 7.68 -4.65
N GLY A 19 0.94 8.25 -3.45
CA GLY A 19 1.04 7.52 -2.18
C GLY A 19 1.81 8.27 -1.10
N LYS A 20 1.88 7.67 0.10
CA LYS A 20 2.68 8.23 1.20
C LYS A 20 4.15 7.86 1.02
N LYS A 21 5.02 8.86 0.98
CA LYS A 21 6.47 8.63 0.99
C LYS A 21 6.93 8.19 2.38
N CYS A 22 7.88 7.27 2.42
CA CYS A 22 8.58 6.90 3.65
C CYS A 22 9.62 7.99 3.98
N GLN A 23 9.64 8.47 5.22
CA GLN A 23 10.62 9.48 5.65
C GLN A 23 12.06 8.93 5.77
N VAL A 24 12.21 7.60 5.88
CA VAL A 24 13.53 6.96 6.06
C VAL A 24 14.21 6.67 4.72
N CYS A 25 13.50 6.05 3.77
CA CYS A 25 14.06 5.63 2.49
C CYS A 25 13.57 6.44 1.28
N GLY A 26 12.66 7.41 1.47
CA GLY A 26 12.11 8.24 0.39
C GLY A 26 11.18 7.52 -0.58
N ALA A 27 11.13 6.18 -0.54
CA ALA A 27 10.27 5.36 -1.39
C ALA A 27 8.78 5.54 -1.06
N ILE A 28 7.90 5.32 -2.04
CA ILE A 28 6.46 5.27 -1.81
C ILE A 28 6.14 3.99 -1.03
N LYS A 29 5.40 4.12 0.07
CA LYS A 29 4.86 2.95 0.77
C LYS A 29 3.73 2.33 -0.06
N GLN A 30 3.89 1.06 -0.40
CA GLN A 30 2.90 0.28 -1.13
C GLN A 30 1.73 -0.06 -0.21
N PRO A 31 0.49 0.36 -0.52
CA PRO A 31 -0.68 -0.04 0.23
C PRO A 31 -1.04 -1.49 -0.10
N LEU A 32 -1.16 -2.33 0.91
CA LEU A 32 -1.41 -3.77 0.77
C LEU A 32 -2.49 -4.20 1.78
N LEU A 33 -3.28 -5.21 1.42
CA LEU A 33 -4.12 -5.92 2.37
C LEU A 33 -3.31 -7.09 2.92
N PHE A 34 -2.90 -6.97 4.18
CA PHE A 34 -2.19 -8.03 4.88
C PHE A 34 -3.19 -8.98 5.54
N VAL A 35 -3.02 -10.28 5.30
CA VAL A 35 -3.94 -11.33 5.76
C VAL A 35 -3.14 -12.32 6.59
N VAL A 36 -3.57 -12.53 7.84
CA VAL A 36 -2.93 -13.47 8.77
C VAL A 36 -3.94 -14.52 9.20
N SER A 37 -3.55 -15.79 9.17
CA SER A 37 -4.33 -16.89 9.74
C SER A 37 -4.04 -16.99 11.24
N GLU A 38 -5.03 -16.67 12.07
CA GLU A 38 -4.97 -16.75 13.53
C GLU A 38 -5.87 -17.89 14.01
N PRO A 39 -5.40 -18.82 14.87
CA PRO A 39 -6.24 -19.87 15.43
C PRO A 39 -7.26 -19.28 16.40
N SER A 40 -8.51 -19.67 16.25
CA SER A 40 -9.62 -19.35 17.14
C SER A 40 -9.60 -20.25 18.38
N LYS A 41 -10.11 -19.74 19.51
CA LYS A 41 -10.31 -20.52 20.74
C LYS A 41 -11.13 -21.80 20.56
N HIS A 42 -11.94 -21.87 19.50
CA HIS A 42 -12.80 -23.02 19.20
C HIS A 42 -12.22 -23.98 18.14
N GLY A 43 -10.93 -23.90 17.85
CA GLY A 43 -10.25 -24.80 16.89
C GLY A 43 -10.46 -24.45 15.42
N SER A 44 -11.20 -23.39 15.10
CA SER A 44 -11.30 -22.86 13.73
C SER A 44 -10.14 -21.91 13.40
N ILE A 45 -9.79 -21.77 12.12
CA ILE A 45 -8.81 -20.77 11.66
C ILE A 45 -9.58 -19.51 11.26
N ARG A 46 -9.18 -18.35 11.78
CA ARG A 46 -9.70 -17.04 11.39
C ARG A 46 -8.69 -16.30 10.55
N PHE A 47 -9.17 -15.55 9.56
CA PHE A 47 -8.33 -14.67 8.76
C PHE A 47 -8.48 -13.23 9.24
N SER A 48 -7.40 -12.66 9.76
CA SER A 48 -7.31 -11.27 10.21
C SER A 48 -6.84 -10.42 9.04
N HIS A 49 -7.67 -9.46 8.62
CA HIS A 49 -7.37 -8.54 7.52
C HIS A 49 -6.91 -7.18 8.06
N ARG A 50 -5.72 -6.74 7.68
CA ARG A 50 -5.16 -5.44 8.07
C ARG A 50 -4.74 -4.67 6.83
N ARG A 51 -5.23 -3.45 6.64
CA ARG A 51 -4.74 -2.56 5.58
C ARG A 51 -3.47 -1.88 6.07
N VAL A 52 -2.35 -2.20 5.42
CA VAL A 52 -1.01 -1.71 5.81
C VAL A 52 -0.34 -1.01 4.65
N GLN A 53 0.67 -0.20 4.96
CA GLN A 53 1.51 0.47 3.96
C GLN A 53 2.95 0.03 4.17
N VAL A 54 3.50 -0.74 3.22
CA VAL A 54 4.79 -1.40 3.34
C VAL A 54 5.84 -0.72 2.47
N CYS A 55 7.04 -0.62 2.99
CA CYS A 55 8.28 -0.29 2.28
C CYS A 55 9.40 -1.14 2.88
N LYS A 56 10.59 -1.12 2.27
CA LYS A 56 11.75 -1.91 2.73
C LYS A 56 12.13 -1.67 4.21
N CYS A 57 11.78 -0.52 4.78
CA CYS A 57 12.10 -0.19 6.16
C CYS A 57 11.22 -0.93 7.18
N ASN A 58 9.92 -1.08 6.89
CA ASN A 58 8.96 -1.69 7.82
C ASN A 58 8.48 -3.08 7.37
N GLU A 59 9.08 -3.62 6.31
CA GLU A 59 8.78 -4.95 5.80
C GLU A 59 8.95 -6.04 6.86
N LYS A 60 10.09 -6.03 7.57
CA LYS A 60 10.38 -6.98 8.65
C LYS A 60 9.37 -6.92 9.80
N GLU A 61 8.92 -5.71 10.14
CA GLU A 61 7.93 -5.53 11.21
C GLU A 61 6.55 -6.06 10.83
N ILE A 62 6.20 -6.02 9.53
CA ILE A 62 4.86 -6.36 9.04
C ILE A 62 4.78 -7.84 8.65
N TYR A 63 5.80 -8.38 8.00
CA TYR A 63 5.80 -9.77 7.52
C TYR A 63 6.35 -10.77 8.52
N GLY A 64 7.16 -10.34 9.51
CA GLY A 64 7.85 -11.21 10.45
C GLY A 64 9.21 -11.65 9.92
#